data_AF-A0AAF0TCM0-F1
#
_entry.id   AF-A0AAF0TCM0-F1
#
_cell.length_a   1.000
_cell.length_b   1.000
_cell.length_c   1.000
_cell.angle_alpha   90.00
_cell.angle_beta   90.00
_cell.angle_gamma   90.00
#
_symmetry.space_group_name_H-M   'P 1'
#
loop_
_entity.id
_entity.type
_entity.pdbx_description
1 polymer ?
#
loop_
_entity_poly.entity_id
_entity_poly.type
_entity_poly.pdbx_seq_one_letter_code
_entity_poly.pdbx_strand_id
1 'polypeptide(L)'
;GGSLNTKGAKSVGTITRDMEKQMGCTPGVPEVFEKSHVKKKENESDPDVWVEKRAERTFVSLQGIGSSCQAEALDGVQIIAMSAQIAQLTSALTESERRRVAKQQNMSATVQQIKEQVPNIARLPTTSSAPEETDNDSE
;
A
#
# COMPACT_ATOMS: atom_id res chain seq x y z
N GLY A 1 -33.38 21.62 -46.69
CA GLY A 1 -33.17 21.69 -45.25
C GLY A 1 -34.04 20.66 -44.59
N GLY A 2 -33.45 19.58 -44.06
CA GLY A 2 -34.17 18.49 -43.40
C GLY A 2 -34.31 18.76 -41.91
N SER A 3 -35.52 18.60 -41.38
CA SER A 3 -35.77 18.54 -39.93
C SER A 3 -35.82 17.07 -39.51
N LEU A 4 -34.75 16.57 -38.89
CA LEU A 4 -34.75 15.27 -38.21
C LEU A 4 -35.45 15.44 -36.86
N ASN A 5 -36.75 15.17 -36.83
CA ASN A 5 -37.55 15.19 -35.61
C ASN A 5 -37.23 13.92 -34.80
N THR A 6 -36.34 13.99 -33.81
CA THR A 6 -36.07 12.89 -32.86
C THR A 6 -37.15 12.80 -31.78
N LYS A 7 -38.41 12.70 -32.18
CA LYS A 7 -39.52 12.49 -31.24
C LYS A 7 -39.36 11.11 -30.59
N GLY A 8 -38.78 11.05 -29.39
CA GLY A 8 -38.70 9.84 -28.56
C GLY A 8 -37.32 9.53 -27.97
N ALA A 9 -36.24 10.14 -28.47
CA ALA A 9 -34.89 9.91 -27.93
C ALA A 9 -34.71 10.65 -26.60
N LYS A 10 -34.56 9.89 -25.49
CA LYS A 10 -34.17 10.46 -24.20
C LYS A 10 -32.65 10.61 -24.15
N SER A 11 -32.17 11.77 -23.71
CA SER A 11 -30.73 11.97 -23.49
C SER A 11 -30.23 11.14 -22.32
N VAL A 12 -28.96 10.74 -22.37
CA VAL A 12 -28.28 10.02 -21.28
C VAL A 12 -28.47 10.75 -19.94
N GLY A 13 -28.28 12.08 -19.91
CA GLY A 13 -28.46 12.85 -18.68
C GLY A 13 -29.89 12.87 -18.13
N THR A 14 -30.91 12.68 -18.99
CA THR A 14 -32.29 12.48 -18.51
C THR A 14 -32.45 11.12 -17.86
N ILE A 15 -31.85 10.09 -18.46
CA ILE A 15 -31.88 8.71 -17.97
C ILE A 15 -31.14 8.57 -16.64
N THR A 16 -29.94 9.16 -16.52
CA THR A 16 -29.17 9.21 -15.28
C THR A 16 -29.99 9.83 -14.14
N ARG A 17 -30.62 10.98 -14.38
CA ARG A 17 -31.44 11.67 -13.36
C ARG A 17 -32.68 10.86 -12.95
N ASP A 18 -33.30 10.16 -13.90
CA ASP A 18 -34.45 9.29 -13.59
C ASP A 18 -34.02 8.07 -12.77
N MET A 19 -32.81 7.55 -13.00
CA MET A 19 -32.23 6.44 -12.24
C MET A 19 -31.81 6.87 -10.83
N GLU A 20 -31.20 8.04 -10.68
CA GLU A 20 -30.84 8.61 -9.38
C GLU A 20 -32.05 8.75 -8.46
N LYS A 21 -33.17 9.21 -9.01
CA LYS A 21 -34.43 9.34 -8.26
C LYS A 21 -35.02 7.98 -7.84
N GLN A 22 -34.81 6.94 -8.64
CA GLN A 22 -35.33 5.59 -8.35
C GLN A 22 -34.47 4.85 -7.32
N MET A 23 -33.15 5.01 -7.39
CA MET A 23 -32.21 4.25 -6.57
C MET A 23 -31.72 5.02 -5.34
N GLY A 24 -31.91 6.35 -5.29
CA GLY A 24 -31.43 7.20 -4.20
C GLY A 24 -29.91 7.40 -4.20
N CYS A 25 -29.20 6.93 -5.23
CA CYS A 25 -27.76 7.02 -5.39
C CYS A 25 -27.40 7.28 -6.86
N THR A 26 -26.17 7.76 -7.09
CA THR A 26 -25.67 8.00 -8.45
C THR A 26 -25.41 6.65 -9.16
N PRO A 27 -26.09 6.37 -10.29
CA PRO A 27 -25.95 5.12 -11.03
C PRO A 27 -24.56 4.99 -11.66
N GLY A 28 -24.11 3.75 -11.81
CA GLY A 28 -22.84 3.45 -12.47
C GLY A 28 -22.89 3.75 -13.97
N VAL A 29 -21.73 4.07 -14.57
CA VAL A 29 -21.58 4.22 -16.02
C VAL A 29 -22.09 2.99 -16.81
N PRO A 30 -21.84 1.73 -16.37
CA PRO A 30 -22.39 0.56 -17.06
C PRO A 30 -23.92 0.48 -17.03
N GLU A 31 -24.53 0.85 -15.91
CA GLU A 31 -25.99 0.82 -15.71
C GLU A 31 -26.69 1.89 -16.55
N VAL A 32 -26.12 3.10 -16.58
CA VAL A 32 -26.60 4.20 -17.43
C VAL A 32 -26.45 3.82 -18.90
N PHE A 33 -25.36 3.15 -19.27
CA PHE A 33 -25.12 2.67 -20.62
C PHE A 33 -26.18 1.64 -21.04
N GLU A 34 -26.44 0.62 -20.23
CA GLU A 34 -27.47 -0.38 -20.50
C GLU A 34 -28.85 0.26 -20.64
N LYS A 35 -29.27 1.07 -19.65
CA LYS A 35 -30.59 1.71 -19.65
C LYS A 35 -30.82 2.65 -20.84
N SER A 36 -29.77 3.33 -21.30
CA SER A 36 -29.84 4.23 -22.46
C SER A 36 -29.83 3.52 -23.81
N HIS A 37 -29.28 2.32 -23.88
CA HIS A 37 -29.14 1.58 -25.14
C HIS A 37 -30.23 0.51 -25.34
N VAL A 38 -30.98 0.14 -24.30
CA VAL A 38 -32.10 -0.83 -24.35
C VAL A 38 -33.38 -0.27 -24.99
N LYS A 39 -33.56 1.05 -25.09
CA LYS A 39 -34.86 1.68 -25.44
C LYS A 39 -35.16 1.88 -26.94
N LYS A 40 -34.55 1.10 -27.83
CA LYS A 40 -35.07 0.87 -29.21
C LYS A 40 -36.03 -0.34 -29.27
N LYS A 41 -36.44 -0.86 -28.11
CA LYS A 41 -37.33 -2.00 -27.90
C LYS A 41 -38.78 -1.52 -27.72
N GLU A 42 -39.49 -1.29 -28.83
CA GLU A 42 -40.97 -1.13 -28.80
C GLU A 42 -41.69 -2.48 -28.89
N ASN A 43 -40.97 -3.58 -29.17
CA ASN A 43 -41.52 -4.93 -29.12
C ASN A 43 -40.81 -5.74 -28.03
N GLU A 44 -41.54 -6.06 -26.97
CA GLU A 44 -41.04 -6.83 -25.83
C GLU A 44 -40.74 -8.31 -26.17
N SER A 45 -41.19 -8.77 -27.34
CA SER A 45 -41.22 -10.19 -27.74
C SER A 45 -40.14 -10.63 -28.73
N ASP A 46 -39.17 -9.77 -29.10
CA ASP A 46 -38.12 -10.14 -30.06
C ASP A 46 -36.78 -10.46 -29.35
N PRO A 47 -36.37 -11.74 -29.29
CA PRO A 47 -35.17 -12.16 -28.58
C PRO A 47 -33.86 -11.93 -29.36
N ASP A 48 -33.90 -11.50 -30.64
CA ASP A 48 -32.68 -11.43 -31.48
C ASP A 48 -32.24 -10.01 -31.86
N VAL A 49 -32.70 -8.99 -31.13
CA VAL A 49 -32.28 -7.59 -31.35
C VAL A 49 -31.06 -7.28 -30.48
N TRP A 50 -29.89 -7.74 -30.93
CA TRP A 50 -28.63 -7.36 -30.32
C TRP A 50 -28.31 -5.89 -30.63
N VAL A 51 -28.10 -5.14 -29.56
CA VAL A 51 -27.30 -3.91 -29.52
C VAL A 51 -26.08 -4.10 -30.43
N GLU A 52 -25.87 -3.18 -31.37
CA GLU A 52 -24.76 -3.19 -32.35
C GLU A 52 -23.50 -3.80 -31.72
N LYS A 53 -22.86 -4.82 -32.34
CA LYS A 53 -21.72 -5.58 -31.77
C LYS A 53 -20.63 -4.71 -31.11
N ARG A 54 -20.52 -3.45 -31.52
CA ARG A 54 -19.68 -2.42 -30.92
C ARG A 54 -20.08 -2.08 -29.47
N ALA A 55 -21.36 -1.85 -29.22
CA ALA A 55 -21.87 -1.51 -27.89
C ALA A 55 -21.89 -2.72 -26.94
N GLU A 56 -22.01 -3.94 -27.45
CA GLU A 56 -21.76 -5.16 -26.65
C GLU A 56 -20.30 -5.25 -26.19
N ARG A 57 -19.32 -5.01 -27.09
CA ARG A 57 -17.90 -4.94 -26.71
C ARG A 57 -17.62 -3.84 -25.70
N THR A 58 -18.24 -2.67 -25.86
CA THR A 58 -18.10 -1.57 -24.91
C THR A 58 -18.72 -1.92 -23.55
N PHE A 59 -19.87 -2.60 -23.53
CA PHE A 59 -20.50 -3.07 -22.29
C PHE A 59 -19.62 -4.08 -21.55
N VAL A 60 -19.10 -5.09 -22.24
CA VAL A 60 -18.19 -6.09 -21.64
C VAL A 60 -16.92 -5.43 -21.07
N SER A 61 -16.36 -4.45 -21.79
CA SER A 61 -15.22 -3.67 -21.31
C SER A 61 -15.57 -2.85 -20.06
N LEU A 62 -16.73 -2.18 -20.04
CA LEU A 62 -17.19 -1.40 -18.88
C LEU A 62 -17.53 -2.27 -17.66
N GLN A 63 -18.05 -3.47 -17.87
CA GLN A 63 -18.33 -4.45 -16.82
C GLN A 63 -17.04 -4.91 -16.13
N GLY A 64 -15.93 -5.01 -16.88
CA GLY A 64 -14.61 -5.35 -16.33
C GLY A 64 -13.89 -4.21 -15.61
N ILE A 65 -14.27 -2.96 -15.84
CA ILE A 65 -13.59 -1.76 -15.30
C ILE A 65 -14.35 -1.15 -14.11
N GLY A 66 -15.65 -1.47 -13.95
CA GLY A 66 -16.54 -0.73 -13.06
C GLY A 66 -17.50 -1.57 -12.22
N SER A 67 -17.24 -2.86 -12.00
CA SER A 67 -18.01 -3.61 -11.00
C SER A 67 -17.46 -3.28 -9.61
N SER A 68 -18.12 -2.35 -8.91
CA SER A 68 -17.87 -2.06 -7.49
C SER A 68 -17.82 -3.32 -6.60
N CYS A 69 -18.40 -4.42 -7.08
CA CYS A 69 -18.41 -5.73 -6.45
C CYS A 69 -17.04 -6.46 -6.44
N GLN A 70 -16.02 -6.00 -7.17
CA GLN A 70 -14.66 -6.55 -7.01
C GLN A 70 -14.07 -6.26 -5.61
N ALA A 71 -14.61 -5.28 -4.89
CA ALA A 71 -14.26 -5.01 -3.50
C ALA A 71 -14.94 -5.97 -2.49
N GLU A 72 -15.93 -6.76 -2.90
CA GLU A 72 -16.79 -7.53 -2.00
C GLU A 72 -16.28 -8.94 -1.68
N ALA A 73 -15.16 -9.37 -2.28
CA ALA A 73 -14.61 -10.72 -2.10
C ALA A 73 -13.38 -10.79 -1.16
N LEU A 74 -13.03 -9.70 -0.47
CA LEU A 74 -12.15 -9.80 0.70
C LEU A 74 -13.04 -9.99 1.94
N ASP A 75 -13.17 -11.24 2.37
CA ASP A 75 -13.85 -11.57 3.62
C ASP A 75 -13.30 -10.68 4.75
N GLY A 76 -14.18 -10.04 5.54
CA GLY A 76 -13.78 -9.10 6.59
C GLY A 76 -12.79 -9.72 7.58
N VAL A 77 -12.84 -11.04 7.76
CA VAL A 77 -11.87 -11.82 8.53
C VAL A 77 -10.46 -11.72 7.95
N GLN A 78 -10.29 -11.79 6.62
CA GLN A 78 -8.99 -11.66 5.96
C GLN A 78 -8.42 -10.25 6.16
N ILE A 79 -9.24 -9.21 6.09
CA ILE A 79 -8.83 -7.83 6.32
C ILE A 79 -8.37 -7.63 7.78
N ILE A 80 -9.11 -8.18 8.75
CA ILE A 80 -8.73 -8.14 10.17
C ILE A 80 -7.42 -8.89 10.39
N ALA A 81 -7.27 -10.09 9.81
CA ALA A 81 -6.07 -10.89 9.94
C ALA A 81 -4.84 -10.19 9.36
N MET A 82 -4.94 -9.62 8.16
CA MET A 82 -3.86 -8.86 7.54
C MET A 82 -3.50 -7.63 8.38
N SER A 83 -4.51 -6.93 8.90
CA SER A 83 -4.29 -5.76 9.76
C SER A 83 -3.57 -6.12 11.06
N ALA A 84 -3.92 -7.25 11.67
CA ALA A 84 -3.22 -7.77 12.85
C ALA A 84 -1.75 -8.15 12.54
N GLN A 85 -1.49 -8.78 11.39
CA GLN A 85 -0.13 -9.11 10.97
C GLN A 85 0.73 -7.86 10.74
N ILE A 86 0.17 -6.82 10.13
CA ILE A 86 0.85 -5.53 9.96
C ILE A 86 1.23 -4.95 11.33
N ALA A 87 0.29 -4.92 12.28
CA ALA A 87 0.56 -4.41 13.62
C ALA A 87 1.67 -5.19 14.35
N GLN A 88 1.68 -6.52 14.22
CA GLN A 88 2.74 -7.37 14.79
C GLN A 88 4.11 -7.07 14.17
N LEU A 89 4.20 -6.98 12.85
CA LEU A 89 5.45 -6.67 12.15
C LEU A 89 5.96 -5.28 12.50
N THR A 90 5.07 -4.29 12.59
CA THR A 90 5.43 -2.94 13.02
C THR A 90 5.99 -2.94 14.45
N SER A 91 5.36 -3.64 15.38
CA SER A 91 5.84 -3.74 16.76
C SER A 91 7.21 -4.41 16.85
N ALA A 92 7.38 -5.54 16.16
CA ALA A 92 8.65 -6.28 16.11
C ALA A 92 9.78 -5.45 15.49
N LEU A 93 9.48 -4.68 14.45
CA LEU A 93 10.43 -3.77 13.81
C LEU A 93 10.89 -2.68 14.79
N THR A 94 9.97 -2.00 15.46
CA THR A 94 10.29 -0.97 16.47
C THR A 94 11.11 -1.54 17.63
N GLU A 95 10.80 -2.75 18.11
CA GLU A 95 11.58 -3.39 19.15
C GLU A 95 13.00 -3.73 18.67
N SER A 96 13.13 -4.25 17.45
CA SER A 96 14.42 -4.55 16.83
C SER A 96 15.30 -3.31 16.71
N GLU A 97 14.74 -2.20 16.23
CA GLU A 97 15.44 -0.91 16.14
C GLU A 97 15.90 -0.42 17.51
N ARG A 98 15.03 -0.48 18.52
CA ARG A 98 15.37 -0.11 19.90
C ARG A 98 16.54 -0.94 20.44
N ARG A 99 16.53 -2.26 20.23
CA ARG A 99 17.62 -3.15 20.65
C ARG A 99 18.94 -2.81 19.94
N ARG A 100 18.87 -2.50 18.65
CA ARG A 100 20.06 -2.13 17.86
C ARG A 100 20.69 -0.84 18.36
N VAL A 101 19.87 0.17 18.69
CA VAL A 101 20.31 1.44 19.27
C VAL A 101 20.92 1.23 20.66
N ALA A 102 20.26 0.47 21.54
CA ALA A 102 20.77 0.19 22.87
C ALA A 102 22.13 -0.54 22.83
N LYS A 103 22.28 -1.52 21.92
CA LYS A 103 23.56 -2.21 21.70
C LYS A 103 24.64 -1.25 21.22
N GLN A 104 24.32 -0.37 20.28
CA GLN A 104 25.26 0.64 19.79
C GLN A 104 25.70 1.61 20.88
N GLN A 105 24.78 2.08 21.72
CA GLN A 105 25.09 2.94 22.87
C GLN A 105 26.00 2.22 23.88
N ASN A 106 25.71 0.96 24.19
CA ASN A 106 26.54 0.15 25.08
C ASN A 106 27.97 -0.03 24.55
N MET A 107 28.13 -0.36 23.25
CA MET A 107 29.43 -0.45 22.61
C MET A 107 30.18 0.88 22.65
N SER A 108 29.48 2.00 22.38
CA SER A 108 30.07 3.34 22.44
C SER A 108 30.59 3.68 23.84
N ALA A 109 29.81 3.39 24.88
CA ALA A 109 30.23 3.60 26.27
C ALA A 109 31.48 2.79 26.62
N THR A 110 31.52 1.52 26.19
CA THR A 110 32.69 0.65 26.39
C THR A 110 33.93 1.19 25.70
N VAL A 111 33.81 1.64 24.44
CA VAL A 111 34.93 2.23 23.69
C VAL A 111 35.43 3.52 24.35
N GLN A 112 34.53 4.37 24.85
CA GLN A 112 34.89 5.58 25.59
C GLN A 112 35.64 5.24 26.88
N GLN A 113 35.12 4.29 27.66
CA GLN A 113 35.76 3.83 28.89
C GLN A 113 37.17 3.28 28.63
N ILE A 114 37.35 2.47 27.58
CA ILE A 114 38.68 1.96 27.18
C ILE A 114 39.59 3.13 26.81
N LYS A 115 39.11 4.07 26.01
CA LYS A 115 39.87 5.25 25.59
C LYS A 115 40.37 6.07 26.80
N GLU A 116 39.57 6.18 27.85
CA GLU A 116 39.96 6.86 29.10
C GLU A 116 41.00 6.09 29.93
N GLN A 117 41.00 4.75 29.87
CA GLN A 117 41.95 3.91 30.61
C GLN A 117 43.30 3.74 29.91
N VAL A 118 43.34 3.75 28.57
CA VAL A 118 44.59 3.67 27.77
C VAL A 118 45.70 4.64 28.21
N PRO A 119 45.45 5.94 28.43
CA PRO A 119 46.52 6.86 28.84
C PRO A 119 47.11 6.57 30.22
N ASN A 120 46.36 5.88 31.11
CA ASN A 120 46.87 5.48 32.42
C ASN A 120 47.80 4.26 32.33
N ILE A 121 47.54 3.35 31.38
CA ILE A 121 48.42 2.20 31.11
C ILE A 121 49.75 2.67 30.50
N ALA A 122 49.70 3.67 29.61
CA ALA A 122 50.90 4.24 28.99
C ALA A 122 51.79 5.04 29.96
N ARG A 123 51.28 5.38 31.15
CA ARG A 123 52.02 6.09 32.21
C ARG A 123 52.52 5.17 33.34
N LEU A 124 52.40 3.85 33.21
CA LEU A 124 53.03 2.95 34.19
C LEU A 124 54.54 3.26 34.24
N PRO A 125 55.10 3.61 35.41
CA PRO A 125 56.53 3.84 35.51
C PRO A 125 57.25 2.52 35.26
N THR A 126 58.12 2.49 34.24
CA THR A 126 59.10 1.41 34.01
C THR A 126 60.18 1.48 35.09
N THR A 127 59.81 1.29 36.36
CA THR A 127 60.76 1.06 37.46
C THR A 127 60.74 -0.44 37.75
N SER A 128 61.28 -1.23 36.82
CA SER A 128 61.56 -2.63 37.05
C SER A 128 62.97 -2.93 36.54
N SER A 129 63.91 -2.88 37.49
CA SER A 129 65.21 -3.54 37.51
C SER A 129 66.22 -3.15 36.43
N ALA A 130 67.04 -2.15 36.72
CA ALA A 130 68.43 -2.17 36.28
C ALA A 130 69.22 -3.04 37.26
N PRO A 131 69.92 -4.11 36.85
CA PRO A 131 70.94 -4.70 37.68
C PRO A 131 72.17 -3.78 37.63
N GLU A 132 72.45 -3.07 38.72
CA GLU A 132 73.83 -2.70 39.05
C GLU A 132 74.56 -3.99 39.39
N GLU A 133 75.35 -4.51 38.46
CA GLU A 133 76.49 -5.35 38.81
C GLU A 133 77.75 -4.53 38.55
N THR A 134 78.36 -4.11 39.64
CA THR A 134 79.65 -3.43 39.72
C THR A 134 80.75 -4.32 39.14
N ASP A 135 81.51 -3.78 38.18
CA ASP A 135 82.80 -4.33 37.75
C ASP A 135 83.71 -4.49 38.97
N ASN A 136 84.01 -5.72 39.35
CA ASN A 136 85.04 -6.05 40.34
C ASN A 136 86.31 -6.49 39.59
N ASP A 137 87.15 -5.51 39.28
CA ASP A 137 88.56 -5.73 38.94
C ASP A 137 89.24 -6.47 40.10
N SER A 138 89.90 -7.59 39.79
CA SER A 138 90.86 -8.21 40.70
C SER A 138 92.08 -8.65 39.90
N GLU A 139 93.21 -8.16 40.39
CA GLU A 139 94.60 -8.19 39.93
C GLU A 139 95.14 -9.54 39.41
#